data_AF-T5A961-F1
#
_entry.id   AF-T5A961-F1
#
_cell.length_a   1.000
_cell.length_b   1.000
_cell.length_c   1.000
_cell.angle_alpha   90.00
_cell.angle_beta   90.00
_cell.angle_gamma   90.00
#
_symmetry.space_group_name_H-M   'P 1'
#
loop_
_entity.id
_entity.type
_entity.pdbx_description
1 polymer ?
#
loop_
_entity_poly.entity_id
_entity_poly.type
_entity_poly.pdbx_seq_one_letter_code
_entity_poly.pdbx_strand_id
1 'polypeptide(L)'
;MVDCWAALGIVPYDHMLCSTPLFRLRLGVTEHLFRNVVLLDEALRTAVDDKTYRSDDLEFTFAARGWAECVTLGHFETWEKRFISTQDFFQPRFAEAKLVGDQMMKKVLESSMNSNDQSWDEGG
;
A
#
# COMPACT_ATOMS: atom_id res chain seq x y z
N MET A 1 -7.37 2.72 2.95
CA MET A 1 -7.66 1.34 2.47
C MET A 1 -8.15 0.48 3.61
N VAL A 2 -7.33 0.21 4.63
CA VAL A 2 -7.70 -0.61 5.81
C VAL A 2 -8.91 -0.03 6.54
N ASP A 3 -8.88 1.28 6.78
CA ASP A 3 -10.01 2.03 7.35
C ASP A 3 -11.28 1.89 6.50
N CYS A 4 -11.16 1.95 5.17
CA CYS A 4 -12.29 1.75 4.27
C CYS A 4 -12.88 0.34 4.38
N TRP A 5 -12.03 -0.68 4.49
CA TRP A 5 -12.49 -2.06 4.69
C TRP A 5 -13.24 -2.20 6.01
N ALA A 6 -12.70 -1.65 7.09
CA ALA A 6 -13.36 -1.65 8.39
C ALA A 6 -14.70 -0.90 8.36
N ALA A 7 -14.72 0.31 7.80
CA ALA A 7 -15.92 1.14 7.70
C ALA A 7 -17.03 0.52 6.84
N LEU A 8 -16.65 -0.23 5.80
CA LEU A 8 -17.60 -0.91 4.90
C LEU A 8 -17.91 -2.36 5.31
N GLY A 9 -17.30 -2.87 6.39
CA GLY A 9 -17.45 -4.27 6.81
C GLY A 9 -16.91 -5.29 5.80
N ILE A 10 -15.92 -4.91 4.99
CA ILE A 10 -15.34 -5.76 3.95
C ILE A 10 -14.22 -6.62 4.54
N VAL A 11 -14.31 -7.93 4.34
CA VAL A 11 -13.21 -8.86 4.60
C VAL A 11 -12.39 -9.01 3.32
N PRO A 12 -11.15 -8.50 3.25
CA PRO A 12 -10.37 -8.49 2.01
C PRO A 12 -10.00 -9.90 1.50
N TYR A 13 -10.05 -10.91 2.37
CA TYR A 13 -9.75 -12.30 2.04
C TYR A 13 -10.85 -12.97 1.21
N ASP A 14 -12.11 -12.54 1.32
CA ASP A 14 -13.25 -13.15 0.62
C ASP A 14 -13.16 -12.98 -0.92
N HIS A 15 -12.34 -12.04 -1.37
CA HIS A 15 -12.14 -11.72 -2.79
C HIS A 15 -10.71 -12.02 -3.28
N MET A 16 -9.91 -12.75 -2.50
CA MET A 16 -8.50 -12.99 -2.83
C MET A 16 -8.27 -13.80 -4.11
N LEU A 17 -9.21 -14.67 -4.51
CA LEU A 17 -9.06 -15.52 -5.70
C LEU A 17 -8.89 -14.70 -7.00
N CYS A 18 -9.48 -13.51 -7.05
CA CYS A 18 -9.40 -12.60 -8.20
C CYS A 18 -8.43 -11.42 -7.98
N SER A 19 -7.64 -11.45 -6.90
CA SER A 19 -6.72 -10.37 -6.58
C SER A 19 -5.49 -10.37 -7.49
N THR A 20 -5.04 -9.18 -7.89
CA THR A 20 -3.74 -9.05 -8.55
C THR A 20 -2.61 -9.30 -7.54
N PRO A 21 -1.40 -9.71 -7.98
CA PRO A 21 -0.24 -9.85 -7.09
C PRO A 21 0.03 -8.58 -6.25
N LEU A 22 -0.15 -7.40 -6.84
CA LEU A 22 -0.01 -6.12 -6.15
C LEU A 22 -1.04 -5.92 -5.04
N PHE A 23 -2.29 -6.35 -5.25
CA PHE A 23 -3.31 -6.29 -4.20
C PHE A 23 -2.93 -7.19 -3.01
N ARG A 24 -2.45 -8.41 -3.28
CA ARG A 24 -1.97 -9.31 -2.22
C ARG A 24 -0.79 -8.73 -1.44
N LEU A 25 0.14 -8.07 -2.13
CA LEU A 25 1.26 -7.38 -1.48
C LEU A 25 0.75 -6.31 -0.51
N ARG A 26 -0.19 -5.46 -0.94
CA ARG A 26 -0.75 -4.40 -0.08
C ARG A 26 -1.50 -4.96 1.13
N LEU A 27 -2.24 -6.06 0.93
CA LEU A 27 -2.90 -6.78 2.03
C LEU A 27 -1.86 -7.35 3.00
N GLY A 28 -0.79 -7.98 2.50
CA GLY A 28 0.29 -8.53 3.33
C GLY A 28 1.03 -7.46 4.14
N VAL A 29 1.33 -6.29 3.55
CA VAL A 29 1.95 -5.16 4.27
C VAL A 29 1.04 -4.65 5.39
N THR A 30 -0.26 -4.52 5.10
CA THR A 30 -1.26 -4.15 6.09
C THR A 30 -1.27 -5.17 7.24
N GLU A 31 -1.37 -6.45 6.91
CA GLU A 31 -1.41 -7.52 7.89
C GLU A 31 -0.16 -7.53 8.77
N HIS A 32 1.02 -7.35 8.17
CA HIS A 32 2.29 -7.27 8.88
C HIS A 32 2.32 -6.14 9.90
N LEU A 33 1.81 -4.95 9.54
CA LEU A 33 1.71 -3.81 10.45
C LEU A 33 0.71 -4.08 11.59
N PHE A 34 -0.53 -4.47 11.26
CA PHE A 34 -1.60 -4.56 12.25
C PHE A 34 -1.54 -5.81 13.15
N ARG A 35 -0.86 -6.89 12.73
CA ARG A 35 -0.66 -8.09 13.55
C ARG A 35 0.58 -8.01 14.45
N ASN A 36 1.47 -7.04 14.23
CA ASN A 36 2.66 -6.84 15.04
C ASN A 36 2.45 -5.66 16.00
N VAL A 37 2.15 -5.94 17.27
CA VAL A 37 1.86 -4.92 18.28
C VAL A 37 3.02 -3.94 18.47
N VAL A 38 4.27 -4.43 18.43
CA VAL A 38 5.46 -3.58 18.61
C VAL A 38 5.60 -2.60 17.44
N LEU A 39 5.49 -3.11 16.21
CA LEU A 39 5.58 -2.29 15.01
C LEU A 39 4.41 -1.30 14.91
N LEU A 40 3.21 -1.71 15.31
CA LEU A 40 2.04 -0.84 15.35
C LEU A 40 2.23 0.31 16.35
N ASP A 41 2.72 0.02 17.55
CA ASP A 41 2.98 1.06 18.56
C ASP A 41 4.05 2.06 18.08
N GLU A 42 5.11 1.57 17.44
CA GLU A 42 6.15 2.41 16.83
C GLU A 42 5.60 3.30 15.71
N ALA A 43 4.76 2.74 14.83
CA ALA A 43 4.11 3.50 13.76
C ALA A 43 3.19 4.59 14.31
N LEU A 44 2.42 4.29 15.37
CA LEU A 44 1.55 5.27 16.03
C LEU A 44 2.35 6.40 16.68
N ARG A 45 3.43 6.08 17.40
CA ARG A 45 4.31 7.11 18.00
C ARG A 45 4.93 8.00 16.92
N THR A 46 5.44 7.40 15.84
CA THR A 46 5.99 8.15 14.70
C THR A 46 4.92 9.08 14.11
N ALA A 47 3.70 8.60 13.90
CA ALA A 47 2.62 9.42 13.34
C ALA A 47 2.22 10.62 14.22
N VAL A 48 2.32 10.51 15.54
CA VAL A 48 1.93 11.57 16.48
C VAL A 48 3.09 12.54 16.75
N ASP A 49 4.25 12.00 17.09
CA ASP A 49 5.37 12.76 17.66
C ASP A 49 6.40 13.19 16.60
N ASP A 50 6.59 12.39 15.55
CA ASP A 50 7.53 12.72 14.49
C ASP A 50 6.96 13.83 13.59
N LYS A 51 7.81 14.80 13.25
CA LYS A 51 7.46 15.95 12.39
C LYS A 51 8.05 15.82 10.99
N THR A 52 8.91 14.84 10.75
CA THR A 52 9.64 14.63 9.50
C THR A 52 8.70 14.56 8.30
N TYR A 53 7.57 13.87 8.45
CA TYR A 53 6.64 13.59 7.35
C TYR A 53 5.42 14.50 7.30
N ARG A 54 5.23 15.41 8.28
CA ARG A 54 3.97 16.19 8.40
C ARG A 54 3.65 17.04 7.18
N SER A 55 4.67 17.61 6.54
CA SER A 55 4.45 18.40 5.32
C SER A 55 3.93 17.52 4.19
N ASP A 56 4.52 16.33 4.02
CA ASP A 56 4.14 15.39 2.97
C ASP A 56 2.75 14.78 3.26
N ASP A 57 2.46 14.46 4.52
CA ASP A 57 1.16 13.97 4.97
C ASP A 57 0.06 15.02 4.70
N LEU A 58 0.34 16.30 4.97
CA LEU A 58 -0.59 17.38 4.69
C LEU A 58 -0.89 17.48 3.19
N GLU A 59 0.14 17.50 2.35
CA GLU A 59 -0.02 17.52 0.89
C GLU A 59 -0.78 16.29 0.37
N PHE A 60 -0.51 15.11 0.94
CA PHE A 60 -1.25 13.90 0.63
C PHE A 60 -2.76 14.05 0.94
N THR A 61 -3.12 14.61 2.11
CA THR A 61 -4.53 14.83 2.45
C THR A 61 -5.22 15.82 1.52
N PHE A 62 -4.54 16.89 1.10
CA PHE A 62 -5.06 17.84 0.13
C PHE A 62 -5.27 17.19 -1.24
N ALA A 63 -4.29 16.43 -1.73
CA ALA A 63 -4.40 15.70 -2.98
C ALA A 63 -5.60 14.73 -2.93
N ALA A 64 -5.69 13.90 -1.90
CA ALA A 64 -6.78 12.94 -1.70
C ALA A 64 -8.16 13.62 -1.68
N ARG A 65 -8.28 14.77 -0.99
CA ARG A 65 -9.51 15.56 -0.97
C ARG A 65 -9.89 16.06 -2.37
N GLY A 66 -8.94 16.56 -3.15
CA GLY A 66 -9.20 17.03 -4.51
C GLY A 66 -9.76 15.92 -5.42
N TRP A 67 -9.30 14.67 -5.26
CA TRP A 67 -9.88 13.52 -5.95
C TRP A 67 -11.30 13.21 -5.50
N ALA A 68 -11.55 13.23 -4.18
CA ALA A 68 -12.86 12.97 -3.60
C ALA A 68 -13.91 14.00 -4.04
N GLU A 69 -13.53 15.28 -4.13
CA GLU A 69 -14.40 16.36 -4.62
C GLU A 69 -14.82 16.14 -6.08
N CYS A 70 -13.88 15.76 -6.95
CA CYS A 70 -14.19 15.49 -8.36
C CYS A 70 -15.22 14.37 -8.51
N VAL A 71 -15.09 13.31 -7.71
CA VAL A 71 -16.02 12.17 -7.71
C VAL A 71 -17.38 12.58 -7.14
N THR A 72 -17.39 13.31 -6.01
CA THR A 72 -18.63 13.73 -5.33
C THR A 72 -19.48 14.65 -6.20
N LEU A 73 -18.85 15.56 -6.94
CA LEU A 73 -19.54 16.49 -7.84
C LEU A 73 -19.84 15.89 -9.22
N GLY A 74 -19.35 14.68 -9.52
CA GLY A 74 -19.51 14.05 -10.85
C GLY A 74 -18.74 14.76 -11.97
N HIS A 75 -17.70 15.52 -11.65
CA HIS A 75 -16.93 16.31 -12.61
C HIS A 75 -15.87 15.45 -13.33
N PHE A 76 -16.32 14.59 -14.24
CA PHE A 76 -15.46 13.62 -14.93
C PHE A 76 -14.29 14.28 -15.68
N GLU A 77 -14.53 15.38 -16.40
CA GLU A 77 -13.47 16.08 -17.16
C GLU A 77 -12.33 16.57 -16.25
N THR A 78 -12.66 17.04 -15.04
CA THR A 78 -11.65 17.51 -14.07
C THR A 78 -10.87 16.33 -13.51
N TRP A 79 -11.56 15.23 -13.21
CA TRP A 79 -10.93 13.98 -12.79
C TRP A 79 -9.96 13.47 -13.86
N GLU A 80 -10.38 13.43 -15.13
CA GLU A 80 -9.58 12.93 -16.25
C GLU A 80 -8.33 13.77 -16.46
N LYS A 81 -8.45 15.11 -16.47
CA LYS A 81 -7.30 16.01 -16.58
C LYS A 81 -6.28 15.78 -15.46
N ARG A 82 -6.74 15.64 -14.21
CA ARG A 82 -5.85 15.32 -13.08
C ARG A 82 -5.19 13.96 -13.24
N PHE A 83 -5.92 12.96 -13.74
CA PHE A 83 -5.43 11.61 -13.95
C PHE A 83 -4.33 11.58 -15.02
N ILE A 84 -4.60 12.13 -16.20
CA ILE A 84 -3.64 12.16 -17.31
C ILE A 84 -2.38 12.95 -16.92
N SER A 85 -2.54 14.13 -16.31
CA SER A 85 -1.38 14.92 -15.86
C SER A 85 -0.51 14.17 -14.85
N THR A 86 -1.12 13.44 -13.92
CA THR A 86 -0.40 12.61 -12.95
C THR A 86 0.30 11.44 -13.65
N GLN A 87 -0.39 10.79 -14.59
CA GLN A 87 0.17 9.70 -15.39
C GLN A 87 1.40 10.15 -16.18
N ASP A 88 1.31 11.29 -16.87
CA ASP A 88 2.40 11.87 -17.66
C ASP A 88 3.62 12.19 -16.80
N PHE A 89 3.40 12.71 -15.58
CA PHE A 89 4.47 12.97 -14.62
C PHE A 89 5.26 11.71 -14.26
N PHE A 90 4.58 10.56 -14.09
CA PHE A 90 5.22 9.29 -13.74
C PHE A 90 5.72 8.48 -14.95
N GLN A 91 5.26 8.80 -16.16
CA GLN A 91 5.56 8.03 -17.38
C GLN A 91 7.05 7.76 -17.59
N PRO A 92 7.97 8.72 -17.41
CA PRO A 92 9.41 8.47 -17.59
C PRO A 92 9.98 7.44 -16.62
N ARG A 93 9.31 7.23 -15.48
CA ARG A 93 9.77 6.34 -14.38
C ARG A 93 9.23 4.93 -14.48
N PHE A 94 8.34 4.63 -15.44
CA PHE A 94 7.68 3.33 -15.53
C PHE A 94 8.65 2.16 -15.77
N ALA A 95 9.67 2.37 -16.62
CA ALA A 95 10.64 1.31 -16.93
C ALA A 95 11.46 0.92 -15.69
N GLU A 96 11.96 1.92 -14.95
CA GLU A 96 12.69 1.72 -13.70
C GLU A 96 11.80 1.12 -12.61
N ALA A 97 10.59 1.67 -12.42
CA ALA A 97 9.66 1.19 -11.41
C ALA A 97 9.28 -0.28 -11.63
N LYS A 98 9.15 -0.72 -12.89
CA LYS A 98 8.92 -2.13 -13.22
C LYS A 98 10.10 -3.00 -12.81
N LEU A 99 11.33 -2.59 -13.14
CA LEU A 99 12.53 -3.34 -12.80
C LEU A 99 12.70 -3.47 -11.28
N VAL A 100 12.53 -2.37 -10.54
CA VAL A 100 12.59 -2.37 -9.07
C VAL A 100 11.47 -3.23 -8.48
N GLY A 101 10.25 -3.10 -9.00
CA GLY A 101 9.11 -3.90 -8.56
C GLY A 101 9.34 -5.42 -8.74
N ASP A 102 9.88 -5.84 -9.88
CA ASP A 102 10.20 -7.25 -10.16
C ASP A 102 11.28 -7.78 -9.20
N GLN A 103 12.30 -6.96 -8.90
CA GLN A 103 13.34 -7.32 -7.92
C GLN A 103 12.79 -7.44 -6.50
N MET A 104 11.94 -6.52 -6.07
CA MET A 104 11.28 -6.57 -4.75
C MET A 104 10.44 -7.84 -4.62
N MET A 105 9.64 -8.17 -5.64
CA MET A 105 8.84 -9.39 -5.65
C MET A 105 9.72 -10.63 -5.54
N LYS A 106 10.79 -10.73 -6.33
CA LYS A 106 11.73 -11.85 -6.26
C LYS A 106 12.31 -12.00 -4.85
N LYS A 107 12.70 -10.90 -4.21
CA LYS A 107 13.29 -10.92 -2.87
C LYS A 107 12.29 -11.38 -1.81
N VAL A 108 11.05 -10.91 -1.88
CA VAL A 108 9.98 -11.34 -0.97
C VAL A 108 9.72 -12.85 -1.09
N LEU A 109 9.71 -13.40 -2.32
CA LEU A 109 9.57 -14.84 -2.55
C LEU A 109 10.75 -15.62 -1.94
N GLU A 110 11.99 -15.21 -2.20
CA GLU A 110 13.20 -15.84 -1.63
C GLU A 110 13.15 -15.86 -0.10
N SER A 111 12.83 -14.73 0.53
CA SER A 111 12.71 -14.64 2.00
C SER A 111 11.64 -15.57 2.57
N SER A 112 10.50 -15.71 1.89
CA SER A 112 9.42 -16.61 2.33
C SER A 112 9.79 -18.10 2.26
N MET A 113 10.62 -18.49 1.29
CA MET A 113 11.12 -19.86 1.15
C MET A 113 12.13 -20.20 2.25
N ASN A 114 13.07 -19.29 2.52
CA ASN A 114 14.08 -19.47 3.56
C ASN A 114 13.50 -19.54 4.98
N SER A 115 12.38 -18.86 5.25
CA SER A 115 11.69 -18.95 6.55
C SER A 115 10.98 -20.29 6.76
N ASN A 116 10.55 -20.98 5.70
CA ASN A 116 9.90 -22.29 5.80
C ASN A 116 10.90 -23.46 5.95
N ASP A 117 12.11 -23.32 5.42
CA ASP A 117 13.17 -24.34 5.54
C ASP A 117 13.78 -24.43 6.96
N GLN A 118 13.68 -23.37 7.77
CA GLN A 118 14.16 -23.41 9.16
C GLN A 118 13.23 -24.16 10.14
N SER A 119 12.06 -24.64 9.69
CA SER A 119 11.11 -25.36 10.55
C SER A 119 11.39 -26.88 10.68
N TRP A 120 12.31 -27.43 9.89
CA TRP A 120 12.60 -28.88 9.85
C TRP A 120 13.89 -29.31 10.55
N ASP A 121 14.69 -28.38 11.09
CA ASP A 121 15.99 -28.68 11.72
C ASP A 121 15.96 -28.76 13.27
N GLU A 122 14.81 -28.55 13.92
CA GLU A 122 14.66 -28.71 15.39
C GLU A 122 13.93 -30.00 15.79
N GLY A 123 14.33 -31.14 15.22
CA GLY A 123 13.82 -32.46 15.56
C GLY A 123 14.93 -33.50 15.71
N GLY A 124 15.72 -33.39 16.79
CA GLY A 124 16.66 -34.42 17.27
C GLY A 124 16.14 -35.11 18.52
#